data_AF-A0A6B2GKX8-F1
#
_entry.id   AF-A0A6B2GKX8-F1
#
_cell.length_a   1.000
_cell.length_b   1.000
_cell.length_c   1.000
_cell.angle_alpha   90.00
_cell.angle_beta   90.00
_cell.angle_gamma   90.00
#
_symmetry.space_group_name_H-M   'P 1'
#
loop_
_entity.id
_entity.type
_entity.pdbx_description
1 polymer ?
#
loop_
_entity_poly.entity_id
_entity_poly.type
_entity_poly.pdbx_seq_one_letter_code
_entity_poly.pdbx_strand_id
1 'polypeptide(L)'
;MNQIKIAFCLLFVLVIKPSFAQKSESFTTPLKNYQHAVERFENADYATAQFLFNNLGKSLDKTSELTAQIEFYKAFCTIKLNQADGDNQMLSFVMQYPTSLKATSAFLEVANYYFETANYLDAIKWYDKVNADNLRAFERE
;
A
#
# COMPACT_ATOMS: atom_id res chain seq x y z
N MET A 1 -0.31 37.44 52.82
CA MET A 1 0.59 37.29 51.66
C MET A 1 0.56 35.90 51.00
N ASN A 2 0.22 34.82 51.73
CA ASN A 2 0.16 33.46 51.15
C ASN A 2 -1.12 33.15 50.35
N GLN A 3 -2.25 33.80 50.66
CA GLN A 3 -3.52 33.60 49.92
C GLN A 3 -3.46 34.12 48.48
N ILE A 4 -2.72 35.21 48.23
CA ILE A 4 -2.51 35.78 46.88
C ILE A 4 -1.62 34.86 46.04
N LYS A 5 -0.63 34.19 46.65
CA LYS A 5 0.23 33.20 45.97
C LYS A 5 -0.54 31.93 45.60
N ILE A 6 -1.47 31.48 46.46
CA ILE A 6 -2.33 30.32 46.22
C ILE A 6 -3.32 30.62 45.08
N ALA A 7 -3.92 31.82 45.07
CA ALA A 7 -4.80 32.25 43.99
C ALA A 7 -4.08 32.34 42.63
N PHE A 8 -2.82 32.79 42.63
CA PHE A 8 -1.99 32.85 41.41
C PHE A 8 -1.61 31.45 40.90
N CYS A 9 -1.32 30.48 41.78
CA CYS A 9 -1.10 29.08 41.40
C CYS A 9 -2.34 28.42 40.80
N LEU A 10 -3.53 28.69 41.34
CA LEU A 10 -4.79 28.13 40.82
C LEU A 10 -5.16 28.69 39.44
N LEU A 11 -4.82 29.95 39.15
CA LEU A 11 -5.05 30.56 37.84
C LEU A 11 -4.16 29.94 36.74
N PHE A 12 -2.95 29.49 37.10
CA PHE A 12 -1.98 28.92 36.14
C PHE A 12 -2.37 27.51 35.67
N VAL A 13 -3.06 26.72 36.50
CA VAL A 13 -3.51 25.36 36.17
C VAL A 13 -4.70 25.36 35.18
N LEU A 14 -5.43 26.47 35.06
CA LEU A 14 -6.55 26.60 34.12
C LEU A 14 -6.14 26.93 32.66
N VAL A 15 -4.86 27.21 32.41
CA VAL A 15 -4.38 27.62 31.07
C VAL A 15 -3.82 26.44 30.25
N ILE A 16 -3.56 25.29 30.87
CA ILE A 16 -3.13 24.08 30.18
C ILE A 16 -4.35 23.38 29.56
N LYS A 17 -4.78 23.87 28.39
CA LYS A 17 -5.65 23.07 27.52
C LYS A 17 -4.81 21.92 26.96
N PRO A 18 -5.22 20.64 27.15
CA PRO A 18 -4.61 19.56 26.39
C PRO A 18 -4.93 19.82 24.92
N SER A 19 -3.92 20.23 24.16
CA SER A 19 -3.99 20.25 22.71
C SER A 19 -4.07 18.80 22.25
N PHE A 20 -5.28 18.29 22.08
CA PHE A 20 -5.49 17.15 21.21
C PHE A 20 -5.01 17.61 19.84
N ALA A 21 -3.82 17.16 19.44
CA ALA A 21 -3.36 17.22 18.06
C ALA A 21 -4.42 16.49 17.23
N GLN A 22 -5.37 17.26 16.69
CA GLN A 22 -6.50 16.76 15.94
C GLN A 22 -5.94 16.06 14.70
N LYS A 23 -6.01 14.73 14.68
CA LYS A 23 -5.70 13.94 13.48
C LYS A 23 -6.67 14.38 12.39
N SER A 24 -6.13 14.81 11.26
CA SER A 24 -6.95 15.25 10.12
C SER A 24 -7.79 14.06 9.63
N GLU A 25 -9.11 14.16 9.82
CA GLU A 25 -10.11 13.15 9.45
C GLU A 25 -10.13 12.85 7.93
N SER A 26 -9.57 13.77 7.14
CA SER A 26 -9.42 13.63 5.68
C SER A 26 -8.47 12.50 5.26
N PHE A 27 -7.44 12.17 6.06
CA PHE A 27 -6.42 11.17 5.70
C PHE A 27 -6.60 9.81 6.40
N THR A 28 -7.39 9.74 7.46
CA THR A 28 -7.59 8.50 8.25
C THR A 28 -8.53 7.53 7.55
N THR A 29 -9.53 8.02 6.82
CA THR A 29 -10.56 7.17 6.22
C THR A 29 -10.02 6.34 5.03
N PRO A 30 -9.29 6.91 4.05
CA PRO A 30 -8.74 6.14 2.95
C PRO A 30 -7.71 5.12 3.41
N LEU A 31 -6.83 5.50 4.34
CA LEU A 31 -5.81 4.60 4.89
C LEU A 31 -6.43 3.43 5.65
N LYS A 32 -7.47 3.68 6.46
CA LYS A 32 -8.19 2.61 7.19
C LYS A 32 -8.85 1.62 6.24
N ASN A 33 -9.50 2.12 5.19
CA ASN A 33 -10.13 1.26 4.19
C ASN A 33 -9.09 0.47 3.38
N TYR A 34 -7.95 1.08 3.08
CA TYR A 34 -6.82 0.40 2.45
C TYR A 34 -6.30 -0.74 3.33
N GLN A 35 -6.06 -0.48 4.63
CA GLN A 35 -5.64 -1.51 5.58
C GLN A 35 -6.63 -2.68 5.65
N HIS A 36 -7.93 -2.39 5.62
CA HIS A 36 -8.96 -3.42 5.57
C HIS A 36 -8.88 -4.25 4.27
N ALA A 37 -8.64 -3.62 3.13
CA ALA A 37 -8.46 -4.33 1.86
C ALA A 37 -7.22 -5.23 1.87
N VAL A 38 -6.11 -4.76 2.45
CA VAL A 38 -4.88 -5.54 2.65
C VAL A 38 -5.13 -6.73 3.58
N GLU A 39 -5.86 -6.55 4.68
CA GLU A 39 -6.24 -7.66 5.58
C GLU A 39 -7.03 -8.74 4.83
N ARG A 40 -7.95 -8.36 3.93
CA ARG A 40 -8.66 -9.33 3.08
C ARG A 40 -7.72 -10.08 2.14
N PHE A 41 -6.76 -9.37 1.55
CA PHE A 41 -5.75 -9.97 0.69
C PHE A 41 -4.87 -10.98 1.45
N GLU A 42 -4.39 -10.63 2.64
CA GLU A 42 -3.56 -11.48 3.49
C GLU A 42 -4.30 -12.73 3.96
N ASN A 43 -5.62 -12.62 4.19
CA ASN A 43 -6.50 -13.75 4.51
C ASN A 43 -6.92 -14.58 3.27
N ALA A 44 -6.29 -14.36 2.11
CA ALA A 44 -6.60 -15.00 0.83
C ALA A 44 -8.04 -14.78 0.30
N ASP A 45 -8.78 -13.82 0.85
CA ASP A 45 -10.09 -13.38 0.37
C ASP A 45 -9.91 -12.38 -0.78
N TYR A 46 -9.31 -12.87 -1.87
CA TYR A 46 -8.87 -12.04 -2.99
C TYR A 46 -10.02 -11.36 -3.73
N ALA A 47 -11.21 -11.97 -3.78
CA ALA A 47 -12.38 -11.39 -4.43
C ALA A 47 -12.87 -10.14 -3.66
N THR A 48 -12.97 -10.24 -2.32
CA THR A 48 -13.35 -9.10 -1.48
C THR A 48 -12.26 -8.03 -1.50
N ALA A 49 -10.99 -8.43 -1.42
CA ALA A 49 -9.86 -7.51 -1.50
C ALA A 49 -9.90 -6.71 -2.81
N GLN A 50 -10.04 -7.38 -3.96
CA GLN A 50 -10.13 -6.74 -5.27
C GLN A 50 -11.29 -5.75 -5.33
N PHE A 51 -12.47 -6.12 -4.83
CA PHE A 51 -13.62 -5.23 -4.76
C PHE A 51 -13.33 -3.97 -3.92
N LEU A 52 -12.71 -4.12 -2.74
CA LEU A 52 -12.34 -2.99 -1.89
C LEU A 52 -11.32 -2.07 -2.57
N PHE A 53 -10.26 -2.63 -3.16
CA PHE A 53 -9.25 -1.85 -3.88
C PHE A 53 -9.81 -1.11 -5.08
N ASN A 54 -10.72 -1.72 -5.85
CA ASN A 54 -11.41 -1.08 -6.97
C ASN A 54 -12.27 0.12 -6.54
N ASN A 55 -12.78 0.12 -5.31
CA ASN A 55 -13.55 1.24 -4.77
C ASN A 55 -12.66 2.35 -4.22
N LEU A 56 -11.49 2.01 -3.66
CA LEU A 56 -10.54 2.98 -3.11
C LEU A 56 -9.86 3.83 -4.17
N GLY A 57 -9.48 3.24 -5.30
CA GLY A 57 -8.72 3.94 -6.36
C GLY A 57 -9.48 5.10 -7.04
N LYS A 58 -10.80 5.18 -6.89
CA LYS A 58 -11.64 6.18 -7.57
C LYS A 58 -11.53 7.59 -6.97
N SER A 59 -11.16 7.70 -5.69
CA SER A 59 -11.15 8.96 -4.94
C SER A 59 -9.76 9.50 -4.61
N LEU A 60 -8.70 8.81 -5.06
CA LEU A 60 -7.31 9.12 -4.69
C LEU A 60 -6.56 9.81 -5.82
N ASP A 61 -5.56 10.61 -5.44
CA ASP A 61 -4.63 11.18 -6.39
C ASP A 61 -3.82 10.07 -7.09
N LYS A 62 -3.76 10.15 -8.42
CA LYS A 62 -3.12 9.14 -9.27
C LYS A 62 -1.61 9.03 -9.04
N THR A 63 -0.98 10.08 -8.52
CA THR A 63 0.47 10.13 -8.27
C THR A 63 0.89 9.66 -6.89
N SER A 64 -0.06 9.38 -6.00
CA SER A 64 0.27 9.02 -4.63
C SER A 64 0.79 7.59 -4.50
N GLU A 65 1.70 7.37 -3.54
CA GLU A 65 2.21 6.04 -3.20
C GLU A 65 1.10 5.09 -2.73
N LEU A 66 0.03 5.63 -2.12
CA LEU A 66 -1.14 4.84 -1.74
C LEU A 66 -1.86 4.29 -2.98
N THR A 67 -1.99 5.10 -4.03
CA THR A 67 -2.59 4.65 -5.30
C THR A 67 -1.72 3.59 -5.98
N ALA A 68 -0.40 3.77 -5.97
CA ALA A 68 0.53 2.76 -6.48
C ALA A 68 0.35 1.40 -5.77
N GLN A 69 0.28 1.41 -4.44
CA GLN A 69 0.02 0.20 -3.66
C GLN A 69 -1.36 -0.44 -3.99
N ILE A 70 -2.39 0.37 -4.17
CA ILE A 70 -3.73 -0.12 -4.56
C ILE A 70 -3.69 -0.79 -5.93
N GLU A 71 -3.04 -0.19 -6.93
CA GLU A 71 -2.92 -0.78 -8.28
C GLU A 71 -2.11 -2.08 -8.25
N PHE A 72 -1.04 -2.13 -7.46
CA PHE A 72 -0.29 -3.37 -7.21
C PHE A 72 -1.21 -4.48 -6.69
N TYR A 73 -1.96 -4.23 -5.62
CA TYR A 73 -2.81 -5.25 -5.03
C TYR A 73 -3.98 -5.63 -5.94
N LYS A 74 -4.53 -4.70 -6.74
CA LYS A 74 -5.55 -5.03 -7.75
C LYS A 74 -5.00 -6.02 -8.77
N ALA A 75 -3.84 -5.72 -9.36
CA ALA A 75 -3.19 -6.61 -10.33
C ALA A 75 -2.88 -7.97 -9.71
N PHE A 76 -2.37 -8.00 -8.47
CA PHE A 76 -2.06 -9.25 -7.80
C PHE A 76 -3.33 -10.06 -7.48
N CYS A 77 -4.43 -9.41 -7.09
CA CYS A 77 -5.71 -10.11 -6.95
C CYS A 77 -6.17 -10.74 -8.27
N THR A 78 -6.05 -10.03 -9.39
CA THR A 78 -6.39 -10.54 -10.73
C THR A 78 -5.58 -11.82 -11.04
N ILE A 79 -4.28 -11.82 -10.75
CA ILE A 79 -3.40 -12.99 -10.88
C ILE A 79 -3.83 -14.13 -9.95
N LYS A 80 -4.06 -13.84 -8.66
CA LYS A 80 -4.46 -14.82 -7.63
C LYS A 80 -5.82 -15.47 -7.92
N LEU A 81 -6.73 -14.73 -8.55
CA LEU A 81 -8.05 -15.21 -8.98
C LEU A 81 -8.04 -15.90 -10.34
N ASN A 82 -6.86 -16.06 -10.98
CA ASN A 82 -6.71 -16.59 -12.33
C ASN A 82 -7.61 -15.88 -13.36
N GLN A 83 -7.79 -14.57 -13.18
CA GLN A 83 -8.51 -13.74 -14.12
C GLN A 83 -7.58 -13.39 -15.29
N ALA A 84 -8.17 -13.24 -16.47
CA ALA A 84 -7.42 -12.80 -17.63
C ALA A 84 -6.75 -11.44 -17.37
N ASP A 85 -5.61 -11.22 -18.04
CA ASP A 85 -4.90 -9.93 -18.04
C ASP A 85 -4.15 -9.56 -16.75
N GLY A 86 -4.15 -10.40 -15.71
CA GLY A 86 -3.46 -10.12 -14.44
C GLY A 86 -1.96 -9.82 -14.62
N ASP A 87 -1.27 -10.61 -15.46
CA ASP A 87 0.13 -10.39 -15.80
C ASP A 87 0.37 -9.01 -16.41
N ASN A 88 -0.48 -8.60 -17.36
CA ASN A 88 -0.35 -7.30 -18.03
C ASN A 88 -0.67 -6.16 -17.07
N GLN A 89 -1.68 -6.31 -16.20
CA GLN A 89 -1.99 -5.32 -15.17
C GLN A 89 -0.79 -5.10 -14.24
N MET A 90 -0.10 -6.17 -13.85
CA MET A 90 1.09 -6.05 -13.01
C MET A 90 2.24 -5.36 -13.76
N LEU A 91 2.46 -5.69 -15.04
CA LEU A 91 3.45 -4.99 -15.86
C LEU A 91 3.12 -3.51 -16.04
N SER A 92 1.85 -3.17 -16.30
CA SER A 92 1.36 -1.80 -16.38
C SER A 92 1.56 -1.03 -15.09
N PHE A 93 1.30 -1.67 -13.94
CA PHE A 93 1.58 -1.10 -12.62
C PHE A 93 3.06 -0.72 -12.48
N VAL A 94 4.00 -1.64 -12.78
CA VAL A 94 5.44 -1.36 -12.67
C VAL A 94 5.88 -0.24 -13.61
N MET A 95 5.36 -0.21 -14.84
CA MET A 95 5.65 0.87 -15.79
C MET A 95 5.09 2.23 -15.36
N GLN A 96 3.92 2.24 -14.74
CA GLN A 96 3.25 3.46 -14.30
C GLN A 96 3.84 4.02 -13.00
N TYR A 97 4.32 3.15 -12.12
CA TYR A 97 4.81 3.49 -10.78
C TYR A 97 6.23 2.98 -10.52
N PRO A 98 7.23 3.32 -11.35
CA PRO A 98 8.56 2.72 -11.29
C PRO A 98 9.33 3.02 -9.99
N THR A 99 8.94 4.06 -9.24
CA THR A 99 9.57 4.45 -7.97
C THR A 99 8.79 3.99 -6.74
N SER A 100 7.67 3.28 -6.90
CA SER A 100 6.89 2.79 -5.77
C SER A 100 7.64 1.68 -5.04
N LEU A 101 7.42 1.60 -3.72
CA LEU A 101 7.96 0.52 -2.89
C LEU A 101 7.49 -0.86 -3.38
N LYS A 102 6.29 -0.94 -3.96
CA LYS A 102 5.73 -2.18 -4.51
C LYS A 102 6.30 -2.53 -5.89
N ALA A 103 6.77 -1.56 -6.66
CA ALA A 103 7.33 -1.84 -7.98
C ALA A 103 8.64 -2.61 -7.85
N THR A 104 9.45 -2.30 -6.84
CA THR A 104 10.72 -3.00 -6.55
C THR A 104 10.52 -4.49 -6.24
N SER A 105 9.44 -4.85 -5.55
CA SER A 105 9.18 -6.26 -5.17
C SER A 105 8.23 -6.99 -6.12
N ALA A 106 7.52 -6.30 -7.02
CA ALA A 106 6.43 -6.86 -7.80
C ALA A 106 6.80 -8.11 -8.60
N PHE A 107 7.92 -8.08 -9.32
CA PHE A 107 8.35 -9.22 -10.13
C PHE A 107 8.67 -10.44 -9.28
N LEU A 108 9.32 -10.24 -8.13
CA LEU A 108 9.67 -11.31 -7.20
C LEU A 108 8.41 -11.89 -6.54
N GLU A 109 7.48 -11.04 -6.10
CA GLU A 109 6.23 -11.48 -5.47
C GLU A 109 5.36 -12.31 -6.42
N VAL A 110 5.23 -11.90 -7.68
CA VAL A 110 4.47 -12.67 -8.69
C VAL A 110 5.18 -13.97 -9.06
N ALA A 111 6.52 -13.94 -9.23
CA ALA A 111 7.29 -15.14 -9.52
C ALA A 111 7.15 -16.19 -8.41
N ASN A 112 7.27 -15.77 -7.14
CA ASN A 112 7.09 -16.64 -5.99
C ASN A 112 5.68 -17.24 -5.95
N TYR A 113 4.65 -16.45 -6.23
CA TYR A 113 3.29 -16.98 -6.29
C TYR A 113 3.12 -18.08 -7.34
N TYR A 114 3.61 -17.85 -8.57
CA TYR A 114 3.53 -18.87 -9.62
C TYR A 114 4.35 -20.11 -9.25
N PHE A 115 5.50 -19.95 -8.59
CA PHE A 115 6.30 -21.07 -8.11
C PHE A 115 5.56 -21.89 -7.04
N GLU A 116 4.99 -21.22 -6.03
CA GLU A 116 4.22 -21.84 -4.94
C GLU A 116 2.97 -22.57 -5.44
N THR A 117 2.39 -22.12 -6.55
CA THR A 117 1.23 -22.75 -7.20
C THR A 117 1.58 -23.76 -8.28
N ALA A 118 2.87 -24.16 -8.38
CA ALA A 118 3.40 -25.11 -9.36
C ALA A 118 3.27 -24.67 -10.84
N ASN A 119 3.02 -23.38 -11.09
CA ASN A 119 3.03 -22.78 -12.43
C ASN A 119 4.46 -22.37 -12.82
N TYR A 120 5.35 -23.37 -12.96
CA TYR A 120 6.78 -23.12 -13.08
C TYR A 120 7.19 -22.33 -14.33
N LEU A 121 6.48 -22.49 -15.45
CA LEU A 121 6.78 -21.74 -16.67
C LEU A 121 6.56 -20.24 -16.47
N ASP A 122 5.45 -19.86 -15.84
CA ASP A 122 5.18 -18.46 -15.51
C ASP A 122 6.14 -17.96 -14.43
N ALA A 123 6.47 -18.78 -13.43
CA ALA A 123 7.47 -18.44 -12.42
C ALA A 123 8.83 -18.08 -13.06
N ILE A 124 9.33 -18.91 -14.00
CA ILE A 124 10.57 -18.64 -14.73
C ILE A 124 10.47 -17.31 -15.49
N LYS A 125 9.40 -17.10 -16.24
CA LYS A 125 9.14 -15.85 -16.99
C LYS A 125 9.19 -14.62 -16.09
N TRP A 126 8.69 -14.71 -14.86
CA TRP A 126 8.70 -13.61 -13.90
C TRP A 126 10.04 -13.45 -13.16
N TYR A 127 10.73 -14.55 -12.82
CA TYR A 127 12.09 -14.49 -12.27
C TYR A 127 13.10 -13.87 -13.25
N ASP A 128 12.97 -14.13 -14.55
CA ASP A 128 13.82 -13.50 -15.56
C ASP A 128 13.69 -11.96 -15.56
N LYS A 129 12.50 -11.43 -15.23
CA LYS A 129 12.29 -9.99 -15.09
C LYS A 129 13.00 -9.42 -13.87
N VAL A 130 13.03 -10.15 -12.75
CA VAL A 130 13.80 -9.77 -11.55
C VAL A 130 15.28 -9.64 -11.87
N ASN A 131 15.83 -10.64 -12.57
CA ASN A 131 17.25 -10.63 -12.97
C ASN A 131 17.57 -9.45 -13.90
N ALA A 132 16.71 -9.19 -14.88
CA ALA A 132 16.87 -8.05 -15.78
C ALA A 132 16.77 -6.69 -15.05
N ASP A 133 15.87 -6.56 -14.08
CA ASP A 133 15.72 -5.33 -13.30
C ASP A 133 16.94 -5.09 -12.39
N ASN A 134 17.42 -6.14 -11.73
CA ASN A 134 18.64 -6.09 -10.92
C ASN A 134 19.87 -5.70 -11.77
N LEU A 135 20.01 -6.26 -12.98
CA LEU A 135 21.11 -5.92 -13.87
C LEU A 135 21.06 -4.44 -14.29
N ARG A 136 19.88 -3.93 -14.64
CA ARG A 136 19.68 -2.50 -14.97
C ARG A 136 19.89 -1.57 -13.78
N ALA A 137 19.63 -2.05 -12.56
CA ALA A 137 19.94 -1.29 -11.35
C ALA A 137 21.45 -1.18 -11.17
N PHE A 138 22.18 -2.29 -11.32
CA PHE A 138 23.64 -2.32 -11.22
C PHE A 138 24.35 -1.46 -12.27
N GLU A 139 23.87 -1.42 -13.52
CA GLU A 139 24.46 -0.59 -14.59
C GLU A 139 24.30 0.93 -14.37
N ARG A 140 23.45 1.36 -13.43
CA ARG A 140 23.19 2.79 -13.13
C ARG A 140 24.01 3.33 -11.96
N GLU A 141 24.76 2.48 -11.27
CA GLU A 141 25.68 2.83 -10.18
C GLU A 141 27.11 3.08 -10.69
#